data_AF-A0A969N7N7-F1
#
_entry.id   AF-A0A969N7N7-F1
#
_cell.length_a   1.000
_cell.length_b   1.000
_cell.length_c   1.000
_cell.angle_alpha   90.00
_cell.angle_beta   90.00
_cell.angle_gamma   90.00
#
_symmetry.space_group_name_H-M   'P 1'
#
loop_
_entity.id
_entity.type
_entity.pdbx_description
1 polymer ?
#
loop_
_entity_poly.entity_id
_entity_poly.type
_entity_poly.pdbx_seq_one_letter_code
_entity_poly.pdbx_strand_id
1 'polypeptide(L)' 'MKVAFATQDLHSLDAHFAGARNFAIYDVSPEGSRFIEAVRFDAATKQDGVHAEDGHDRLESRIDAIDGCS' A
#
# COMPACT_ATOMS: atom_id res chain seq x y z
N MET A 1 -10.79 -11.28 6.87
CA MET A 1 -10.95 -9.88 6.42
C MET A 1 -9.66 -9.47 5.74
N LYS A 2 -9.72 -8.87 4.54
CA LYS A 2 -8.50 -8.40 3.87
C LYS A 2 -8.06 -7.07 4.45
N VAL A 3 -6.78 -6.97 4.80
CA VAL A 3 -6.15 -5.75 5.31
C VAL A 3 -4.91 -5.46 4.47
N ALA A 4 -4.84 -4.25 3.92
CA ALA A 4 -3.68 -3.77 3.16
C ALA A 4 -2.80 -2.88 4.05
N PHE A 5 -1.52 -3.24 4.15
CA PHE A 5 -0.54 -2.52 4.95
C PHE A 5 0.41 -1.71 4.06
N ALA A 6 0.49 -0.40 4.29
CA ALA A 6 1.43 0.48 3.62
C ALA A 6 2.85 0.32 4.18
N THR A 7 3.80 -0.04 3.31
CA THR A 7 5.17 -0.35 3.72
C THR A 7 6.20 -0.04 2.62
N GLN A 8 7.39 0.37 3.02
CA GLN A 8 8.55 0.52 2.15
C GLN A 8 9.30 -0.81 1.96
N ASP A 9 9.31 -1.67 2.97
CA ASP A 9 10.21 -2.83 3.08
C ASP A 9 9.51 -4.20 3.17
N LEU A 10 8.17 -4.24 3.25
CA LEU A 10 7.34 -5.46 3.47
C LEU A 10 7.51 -6.13 4.84
N HIS A 11 8.20 -5.48 5.77
CA HIS A 11 8.49 -6.01 7.10
C HIS A 11 7.92 -5.10 8.20
N SER A 12 8.00 -3.79 8.00
CA SER A 12 7.62 -2.75 8.94
C SER A 12 6.48 -1.91 8.38
N LEU A 13 5.59 -1.41 9.25
CA LEU A 13 4.57 -0.42 8.87
C LEU A 13 5.19 0.99 8.91
N ASP A 14 5.93 1.33 7.87
CA ASP A 14 6.82 2.49 7.83
C ASP A 14 6.50 3.48 6.69
N ALA A 15 5.37 3.31 6.00
CA ALA A 15 4.98 4.15 4.88
C ALA A 15 3.59 4.79 5.04
N HIS A 16 3.46 6.01 4.54
CA HIS A 16 2.15 6.61 4.27
C HIS A 16 1.55 6.04 2.99
N PHE A 17 0.21 5.98 2.92
CA PHE A 17 -0.54 5.41 1.79
C PHE A 17 -0.04 5.87 0.40
N ALA A 18 -0.02 7.18 0.16
CA ALA A 18 0.38 7.74 -1.14
C ALA A 18 1.89 7.57 -1.44
N GLY A 19 2.72 7.40 -0.42
CA GLY A 19 4.18 7.31 -0.53
C GLY A 19 4.75 5.89 -0.40
N ALA A 20 3.89 4.89 -0.18
CA ALA A 20 4.32 3.51 -0.03
C ALA A 20 4.85 2.95 -1.34
N ARG A 21 5.96 2.23 -1.25
CA ARG A 21 6.48 1.38 -2.33
C ARG A 21 5.67 0.11 -2.49
N ASN A 22 5.06 -0.37 -1.41
CA ASN A 22 4.31 -1.62 -1.45
C ASN A 22 3.07 -1.55 -0.54
N PHE A 23 2.04 -2.28 -0.96
CA PHE A 23 0.96 -2.72 -0.08
C PHE A 23 1.09 -4.22 0.15
N ALA A 24 1.21 -4.62 1.41
CA ALA A 24 1.17 -6.02 1.81
C ALA A 24 -0.26 -6.38 2.22
N ILE A 25 -0.89 -7.33 1.52
CA ILE A 25 -2.27 -7.73 1.76
C ILE A 25 -2.28 -9.02 2.58
N TYR A 26 -3.01 -8.98 3.69
CA TYR A 26 -3.22 -10.12 4.58
C TYR A 26 -4.71 -10.44 4.71
N ASP A 27 -5.03 -11.72 4.81
CA ASP A 27 -6.31 -12.16 5.34
C ASP A 27 -6.19 -12.35 6.85
N VAL A 28 -6.96 -11.57 7.60
CA VAL A 28 -6.93 -11.50 9.05
C VAL A 28 -8.23 -12.03 9.61
N SER A 29 -8.12 -12.90 10.61
CA SER A 29 -9.21 -13.56 11.32
C SER A 29 -8.90 -13.59 12.82
N PRO A 30 -9.88 -13.86 13.70
CA PRO A 30 -9.61 -14.08 15.11
C PRO A 30 -8.60 -15.21 15.39
N GLU A 31 -8.52 -16.20 14.50
CA GLU A 31 -7.65 -17.37 14.64
C GLU A 31 -6.21 -17.12 14.16
N GLY A 32 -5.98 -16.01 13.45
CA GLY A 32 -4.66 -15.64 12.96
C GLY A 32 -4.69 -14.81 11.68
N SER A 33 -3.53 -14.72 11.03
CA SER A 33 -3.37 -13.99 9.77
C SER A 33 -2.59 -14.80 8.74
N ARG A 34 -2.88 -14.55 7.46
CA ARG A 34 -2.19 -15.17 6.33
C ARG A 34 -1.83 -14.11 5.30
N PHE A 35 -0.56 -14.08 4.91
CA PHE A 35 -0.11 -13.25 3.80
C PHE A 35 -0.75 -13.74 2.49
N ILE A 36 -1.28 -12.81 1.70
CA ILE A 36 -1.97 -13.09 0.44
C ILE A 36 -1.09 -12.69 -0.72
N GLU A 37 -0.73 -11.41 -0.80
CA GLU A 37 0.09 -10.86 -1.87
C GLU A 37 0.72 -9.53 -1.46
N ALA A 38 1.70 -9.09 -2.24
CA ALA A 38 2.26 -7.74 -2.14
C ALA A 38 2.14 -7.05 -3.49
N VAL A 39 1.51 -5.88 -3.50
CA VAL A 39 1.44 -4.99 -4.66
C VAL A 39 2.60 -4.01 -4.56
N ARG A 40 3.44 -3.92 -5.58
CA ARG A 40 4.57 -2.97 -5.64
C ARG A 40 4.25 -1.83 -6.60
N PHE A 41 4.60 -0.62 -6.19
CA PHE A 41 4.51 0.59 -6.99
C PHE A 41 5.93 1.07 -7.36
N ASP A 42 6.21 1.26 -8.65
CA ASP A 42 7.54 1.68 -9.14
C ASP A 42 7.89 3.13 -8.78
N ALA A 43 6.89 3.97 -8.50
CA ALA A 43 7.06 5.36 -8.11
C ALA A 43 6.69 5.56 -6.63
N ALA A 44 7.69 5.49 -5.75
CA ALA A 44 7.60 6.07 -4.42
C ALA A 44 7.72 7.60 -4.56
N THR A 45 6.70 8.35 -4.16
CA THR A 45 6.84 9.80 -4.03
C THR A 45 7.76 10.10 -2.86
N LYS A 46 8.65 11.08 -3.02
CA LYS A 46 9.41 11.60 -1.88
C LYS A 46 8.42 12.10 -0.83
N GLN A 47 8.66 11.77 0.44
CA GLN A 47 7.84 12.22 1.57
C GLN A 47 8.06 13.72 1.89
N ASP A 48 8.55 14.50 0.94
CA ASP A 48 8.86 15.93 1.06
C ASP A 48 7.65 16.83 0.72
N GLY A 49 6.50 16.24 0.40
CA GLY A 49 5.28 16.97 0.04
C GLY A 49 5.29 17.55 -1.38
N VAL A 50 6.32 17.28 -2.19
CA VAL A 50 6.40 17.72 -3.57
C VAL A 50 5.79 16.66 -4.47
N HIS A 51 4.50 16.81 -4.75
CA HIS A 51 3.82 16.03 -5.77
C HIS A 51 4.33 16.48 -7.14
N ALA A 52 5.15 15.65 -7.80
CA ALA A 52 5.39 15.79 -9.23
C ALA A 52 4.03 15.79 -9.93
N GLU A 53 3.87 16.63 -10.95
CA GLU A 53 2.56 17.11 -11.46
C GLU A 53 1.63 16.03 -12.04
N ASP A 54 2.08 14.77 -12.08
CA ASP A 54 1.32 13.56 -12.41
C ASP A 54 0.70 12.89 -11.16
N GLY A 55 0.15 13.67 -10.22
CA GLY A 55 -0.32 13.20 -8.92
C GLY A 55 -1.60 12.34 -8.96
N HIS A 56 -2.43 12.49 -10.00
CA HIS A 56 -3.75 11.86 -10.08
C HIS A 56 -3.67 10.35 -10.39
N ASP A 57 -2.87 9.97 -11.39
CA ASP A 57 -2.73 8.59 -11.88
C ASP A 57 -2.15 7.64 -10.81
N ARG A 58 -1.31 8.20 -9.91
CA ARG A 58 -0.68 7.44 -8.82
C ARG A 58 -1.61 7.11 -7.67
N LEU A 59 -2.68 7.87 -7.49
CA LEU A 59 -3.64 7.64 -6.42
C LEU A 59 -4.67 6.58 -6.84
N GLU A 60 -5.14 6.63 -8.09
CA GLU A 60 -6.08 5.65 -8.65
C GLU A 60 -5.49 4.23 -8.56
N SER A 61 -4.26 4.02 -9.02
CA SER A 61 -3.60 2.70 -8.94
C SER A 61 -3.47 2.16 -7.52
N ARG A 62 -3.40 3.05 -6.52
CA ARG A 62 -3.32 2.68 -5.09
C ARG A 62 -4.69 2.37 -4.52
N ILE A 63 -5.72 3.11 -4.91
CA ILE A 63 -7.11 2.84 -4.53
C ILE A 63 -7.53 1.48 -5.10
N ASP A 64 -7.24 1.23 -6.38
CA ASP A 64 -7.56 -0.04 -7.04
C ASP A 64 -6.86 -1.23 -6.35
N ALA A 65 -5.60 -1.04 -5.92
CA ALA A 65 -4.83 -2.08 -5.25
C ALA A 65 -5.39 -2.50 -3.87
N ILE A 66 -6.22 -1.66 -3.25
CA ILE A 66 -6.87 -1.96 -1.97
C ILE A 66 -8.37 -2.25 -2.12
N ASP A 67 -8.88 -2.35 -3.35
CA ASP A 67 -10.28 -2.71 -3.58
C ASP A 67 -10.60 -4.07 -2.94
N GLY A 68 -11.69 -4.11 -2.18
CA GLY A 68 -12.08 -5.27 -1.37
C GLY A 68 -11.23 -5.52 -0.12
N CYS A 69 -10.30 -4.62 0.23
CA CYS A 69 -9.73 -4.53 1.59
C CYS A 69 -10.63 -3.68 2.50
N SER A 70 -10.59 -3.95 3.80
CA SER A 70 -11.45 -3.31 4.80
C SER A 70 -10.78 -2.20 5.58
#